data_AF-A0A7W8UPV4-F1
#
_entry.id   AF-A0A7W8UPV4-F1
#
_cell.length_a   1.000
_cell.length_b   1.000
_cell.length_c   1.000
_cell.angle_alpha   90.00
_cell.angle_beta   90.00
_cell.angle_gamma   90.00
#
_symmetry.space_group_name_H-M   'P 1'
#
loop_
_entity.id
_entity.type
_entity.pdbx_description
1 polymer ?
#
loop_
_entity_poly.entity_id
_entity_poly.type
_entity_poly.pdbx_seq_one_letter_code
_entity_poly.pdbx_strand_id
1 'polypeptide(L)'
;MTAIQNFFKTFFLTELLKGLALTGRYAFQRKITVQFPEEKTPISPRFRGLHALRRYENGEERCIACKLCEAVCPALAITIESETRADNTRRTTRYDIDLTKCIFCGFCEESCPVDSIVETHILEYHGEKRGDLYFTKEMLLAVGDRYEAEIAANKAADAPYR
;
A
#
# COMPACT_ATOMS: atom_id res chain seq x y z
N MET A 1 -54.19 19.96 -18.97
CA MET A 1 -53.64 20.38 -17.66
C MET A 1 -52.10 20.36 -17.61
N THR A 2 -51.43 19.46 -18.34
CA THR A 2 -49.96 19.34 -18.38
C THR A 2 -49.24 20.52 -19.06
N ALA A 3 -49.79 21.10 -20.13
CA ALA A 3 -49.16 22.22 -20.85
C ALA A 3 -49.05 23.52 -20.01
N ILE A 4 -50.07 23.83 -19.22
CA ILE A 4 -50.10 25.02 -18.35
C ILE A 4 -49.08 24.88 -17.21
N GLN A 5 -49.00 23.70 -16.59
CA GLN A 5 -48.01 23.41 -15.55
C GLN A 5 -46.57 23.50 -16.08
N ASN A 6 -46.32 23.00 -17.30
CA ASN A 6 -45.01 23.07 -17.92
C ASN A 6 -44.62 24.51 -18.27
N PHE A 7 -45.55 25.35 -18.74
CA PHE A 7 -45.30 26.78 -18.99
C PHE A 7 -44.86 27.51 -17.72
N PHE A 8 -45.56 27.29 -16.60
CA PHE A 8 -45.19 27.90 -15.32
C PHE A 8 -43.86 27.36 -14.76
N LYS A 9 -43.58 26.06 -14.88
CA LYS A 9 -42.28 25.49 -14.46
C LYS A 9 -41.11 26.04 -15.27
N THR A 10 -41.30 26.26 -16.58
CA THR A 10 -40.27 26.83 -17.46
C THR A 10 -40.07 28.32 -17.18
N PHE A 11 -41.14 29.09 -16.96
CA PHE A 11 -41.05 30.52 -16.69
C PHE A 11 -40.47 30.83 -15.29
N PHE A 12 -40.89 30.07 -14.26
CA PHE A 12 -40.42 30.25 -12.87
C PHE A 12 -39.15 29.46 -12.53
N LEU A 13 -38.59 28.69 -13.49
CA LEU A 13 -37.34 27.93 -13.34
C LEU A 13 -37.28 27.14 -12.01
N THR A 14 -38.40 26.53 -11.62
CA THR A 14 -38.54 25.93 -10.29
C THR A 14 -37.55 24.80 -10.04
N GLU A 15 -37.13 24.10 -11.10
CA GLU A 15 -36.10 23.05 -11.01
C GLU A 15 -34.70 23.63 -10.77
N LEU A 16 -34.38 24.81 -11.32
CA LEU A 16 -33.12 25.51 -11.05
C LEU A 16 -33.04 25.95 -9.59
N LEU A 17 -34.14 26.48 -9.04
CA LEU A 17 -34.21 26.90 -7.64
C LEU A 17 -34.06 25.72 -6.69
N LYS A 18 -34.65 24.56 -6.98
CA LYS A 18 -34.44 23.34 -6.20
C LYS A 18 -32.97 22.90 -6.24
N GLY A 19 -32.32 22.97 -7.40
CA GLY A 19 -30.89 22.70 -7.55
C GLY A 19 -30.02 23.65 -6.73
N LEU A 20 -30.30 24.96 -6.79
CA LEU A 20 -29.61 25.98 -6.00
C LEU A 20 -29.84 25.80 -4.50
N ALA A 21 -31.04 25.43 -4.07
CA ALA A 21 -31.34 25.15 -2.66
C ALA A 21 -30.56 23.93 -2.15
N LEU A 22 -30.43 22.88 -2.96
CA LEU A 22 -29.60 21.72 -2.64
C LEU A 22 -28.13 22.12 -2.53
N THR A 23 -27.60 22.86 -3.49
CA THR A 23 -26.22 23.37 -3.48
C THR A 23 -25.97 24.27 -2.27
N GLY A 24 -26.92 25.17 -1.95
CA GLY A 24 -26.86 26.02 -0.75
C GLY A 24 -26.80 25.20 0.53
N ARG A 25 -27.59 24.12 0.64
CA ARG A 25 -27.53 23.20 1.80
C ARG A 25 -26.14 22.59 1.95
N TYR A 26 -25.54 22.08 0.88
CA TYR A 26 -24.19 21.52 0.94
C TYR A 26 -23.11 22.58 1.16
N ALA A 27 -23.33 23.83 0.73
CA ALA A 27 -22.41 24.94 0.96
C ALA A 27 -22.20 25.20 2.47
N PHE A 28 -23.28 25.18 3.25
CA PHE A 28 -23.24 25.41 4.71
C PHE A 28 -23.04 24.15 5.56
N GLN A 29 -23.07 22.95 4.97
CA GLN A 29 -22.74 21.72 5.68
C GLN A 29 -21.24 21.62 5.98
N ARG A 30 -20.93 20.95 7.11
CA ARG A 30 -19.56 20.59 7.50
C ARG A 30 -18.90 19.76 6.40
N LYS A 31 -17.66 20.11 6.05
CA LYS A 31 -16.87 19.40 5.03
C LYS A 31 -16.22 18.16 5.63
N ILE A 32 -16.12 17.11 4.82
CA ILE A 32 -15.42 15.85 5.16
C ILE A 32 -13.90 15.94 4.92
N THR A 33 -13.41 17.09 4.45
CA THR A 33 -11.99 17.30 4.12
C THR A 33 -11.10 17.08 5.33
N VAL A 34 -10.12 16.19 5.17
CA VAL A 34 -9.02 15.95 6.11
C VAL A 34 -7.87 16.91 5.74
N GLN A 35 -7.23 17.53 6.73
CA GLN A 35 -6.10 18.44 6.50
C GLN A 35 -4.80 17.63 6.41
N PHE A 36 -4.42 17.25 5.20
CA PHE A 36 -3.12 16.61 4.93
C PHE A 36 -2.04 17.70 4.84
N PRO A 37 -0.86 17.57 5.48
CA PRO A 37 -0.25 16.35 6.03
C PRO A 37 -0.46 16.05 7.53
N GLU A 38 -1.08 16.94 8.30
CA GLU A 38 -1.19 16.82 9.76
C GLU A 38 -2.15 15.71 10.21
N GLU A 39 -3.25 15.53 9.46
CA GLU A 39 -4.23 14.48 9.70
C GLU A 39 -4.20 13.47 8.54
N LYS A 40 -4.19 12.17 8.88
CA LYS A 40 -4.22 11.07 7.90
C LYS A 40 -5.50 10.27 8.04
N THR A 41 -5.94 9.67 6.93
CA THR A 41 -7.10 8.77 6.94
C THR A 41 -6.76 7.47 7.67
N PRO A 42 -7.73 6.82 8.35
CA PRO A 42 -7.50 5.54 8.98
C PRO A 42 -7.11 4.48 7.95
N ILE A 43 -6.08 3.69 8.26
CA ILE A 43 -5.54 2.63 7.40
C ILE A 43 -5.88 1.26 8.03
N SER A 44 -6.27 0.29 7.22
CA SER A 44 -6.53 -1.07 7.68
C SER A 44 -5.21 -1.84 7.91
N PRO A 45 -5.15 -2.82 8.83
CA PRO A 45 -3.98 -3.70 8.99
C PRO A 45 -3.49 -4.35 7.68
N ARG A 46 -4.40 -4.61 6.73
CA ARG A 46 -4.16 -5.20 5.41
C ARG A 46 -3.69 -4.23 4.32
N PHE A 47 -3.35 -3.00 4.67
CA PHE A 47 -2.92 -2.04 3.67
C PHE A 47 -1.61 -2.45 3.04
N ARG A 48 -1.50 -2.19 1.74
CA ARG A 48 -0.39 -2.60 0.89
C ARG A 48 0.40 -1.39 0.41
N GLY A 49 1.51 -1.10 1.08
CA GLY A 49 2.41 0.02 0.79
C GLY A 49 3.83 -0.43 0.47
N LEU A 50 4.81 0.33 0.99
CA LEU A 50 6.22 0.06 0.76
C LEU A 50 6.60 -1.33 1.27
N HIS A 51 7.43 -2.03 0.49
CA HIS A 51 7.89 -3.37 0.83
C HIS A 51 8.96 -3.32 1.92
N ALA A 52 8.97 -4.32 2.80
CA ALA A 52 9.96 -4.47 3.85
C ALA A 52 10.41 -5.93 3.97
N LEU A 53 11.70 -6.13 4.26
CA LEU A 53 12.24 -7.45 4.63
C LEU A 53 12.38 -7.52 6.14
N ARG A 54 11.73 -8.52 6.75
CA ARG A 54 11.74 -8.73 8.19
C ARG A 54 12.89 -9.61 8.66
N ARG A 55 13.24 -9.44 9.93
CA ARG A 55 14.16 -10.29 10.67
C ARG A 55 13.42 -11.12 11.72
N TYR A 56 14.05 -12.19 12.19
CA TYR A 56 13.67 -12.87 13.40
C TYR A 56 14.12 -12.05 14.62
N GLU A 57 13.59 -12.39 15.79
CA GLU A 57 13.94 -11.73 17.06
C GLU A 57 15.43 -11.86 17.42
N ASN A 58 16.12 -12.88 16.88
CA ASN A 58 17.56 -13.07 17.03
C ASN A 58 18.40 -12.15 16.10
N GLY A 59 17.77 -11.30 15.28
CA GLY A 59 18.43 -10.41 14.31
C GLY A 59 18.78 -11.06 12.97
N GLU A 60 18.50 -12.35 12.79
CA GLU A 60 18.73 -13.05 11.53
C GLU A 60 17.64 -12.71 10.51
N GLU A 61 18.00 -12.57 9.24
CA GLU A 61 17.02 -12.34 8.17
C GLU A 61 16.08 -13.54 8.01
N ARG A 62 14.78 -13.28 7.82
CA ARG A 62 13.80 -14.36 7.63
C ARG A 62 13.92 -15.04 6.26
N CYS A 63 14.46 -14.34 5.27
CA CYS A 63 14.50 -14.82 3.89
C CYS A 63 15.38 -16.07 3.75
N ILE A 64 14.77 -17.18 3.29
CA ILE A 64 15.46 -18.45 3.00
C ILE A 64 15.81 -18.63 1.52
N ALA A 65 15.70 -17.56 0.72
CA ALA A 65 15.96 -17.56 -0.72
C ALA A 65 15.21 -18.64 -1.53
N CYS A 66 13.94 -18.88 -1.18
CA CYS A 66 13.09 -19.88 -1.85
C CYS A 66 12.60 -19.45 -3.25
N LYS A 67 12.68 -18.16 -3.58
CA LYS A 67 12.24 -17.55 -4.85
C LYS A 67 10.75 -17.66 -5.18
N LEU A 68 9.89 -18.02 -4.21
CA LEU A 68 8.43 -18.05 -4.44
C LEU A 68 7.88 -16.66 -4.78
N CYS A 69 8.34 -15.61 -4.09
CA CYS A 69 7.89 -14.25 -4.34
C CYS A 69 8.29 -13.72 -5.74
N GLU A 70 9.45 -14.14 -6.26
CA GLU A 70 9.89 -13.85 -7.63
C GLU A 70 9.00 -14.58 -8.65
N ALA A 71 8.70 -15.86 -8.41
CA ALA A 71 7.89 -16.68 -9.31
C ALA A 71 6.42 -16.24 -9.38
N VAL A 72 5.83 -15.81 -8.25
CA VAL A 72 4.41 -15.39 -8.20
C VAL A 72 4.21 -13.95 -8.69
N CYS A 73 5.28 -13.15 -8.83
CA CYS A 73 5.17 -11.74 -9.13
C CYS A 73 4.58 -11.53 -10.54
N PRO A 74 3.35 -10.98 -10.69
CA PRO A 74 2.71 -10.84 -11.99
C PRO A 74 3.42 -9.79 -12.87
N ALA A 75 4.10 -8.83 -12.25
CA ALA A 75 4.82 -7.76 -12.94
C ALA A 75 6.32 -8.03 -13.13
N LEU A 76 6.83 -9.19 -12.68
CA LEU A 76 8.26 -9.55 -12.71
C LEU A 76 9.15 -8.42 -12.13
N ALA A 77 8.72 -7.84 -11.02
CA ALA A 77 9.37 -6.70 -10.38
C ALA A 77 10.51 -7.09 -9.42
N ILE A 78 10.54 -8.36 -8.99
CA ILE A 78 11.48 -8.87 -7.99
C ILE A 78 12.59 -9.65 -8.69
N THR A 79 13.84 -9.42 -8.31
CA THR A 79 15.00 -10.19 -8.80
C THR A 79 15.79 -10.75 -7.61
N ILE A 80 15.97 -12.08 -7.58
CA ILE A 80 16.59 -12.76 -6.44
C ILE A 80 17.78 -13.61 -6.90
N GLU A 81 18.92 -13.43 -6.24
CA GLU A 81 20.09 -14.30 -6.36
C GLU A 81 20.44 -14.86 -4.98
N SER A 82 20.88 -16.12 -4.93
CA SER A 82 21.06 -16.86 -3.67
C SER A 82 22.36 -17.63 -3.66
N GLU A 83 23.06 -17.58 -2.53
CA GLU A 83 24.32 -18.26 -2.33
C GLU A 83 24.33 -18.93 -0.94
N THR A 84 25.22 -19.90 -0.77
CA THR A 84 25.42 -20.55 0.53
C THR A 84 26.40 -19.71 1.35
N ARG A 85 25.98 -19.24 2.52
CA ARG A 85 26.85 -18.49 3.44
C ARG A 85 27.90 -19.43 4.07
N ALA A 86 28.95 -18.86 4.66
CA ALA A 86 29.95 -19.59 5.45
C ALA A 86 29.34 -20.50 6.54
N ASP A 87 28.17 -20.14 7.07
CA ASP A 87 27.46 -20.92 8.10
C ASP A 87 26.61 -22.08 7.52
N ASN A 88 26.81 -22.44 6.25
CA ASN A 88 26.02 -23.42 5.48
C ASN A 88 24.53 -23.10 5.33
N THR A 89 24.08 -21.92 5.76
CA THR A 89 22.70 -21.45 5.55
C THR A 89 22.54 -20.84 4.16
N ARG A 90 21.44 -21.16 3.47
CA ARG A 90 21.08 -20.54 2.19
C ARG A 90 20.45 -19.16 2.43
N ARG A 91 21.04 -18.12 1.84
CA ARG A 91 20.59 -16.73 1.98
C ARG A 91 20.63 -16.01 0.64
N THR A 92 19.98 -14.84 0.56
CA THR A 92 19.98 -14.03 -0.65
C THR A 92 21.22 -13.16 -0.70
N THR A 93 21.91 -13.12 -1.83
CA THR A 93 22.97 -12.13 -2.07
C THR A 93 22.42 -10.90 -2.76
N ARG A 94 21.44 -11.11 -3.63
CA ARG A 94 20.67 -10.05 -4.27
C ARG A 94 19.18 -10.25 -4.01
N TYR A 95 18.51 -9.19 -3.58
CA TYR A 95 17.06 -9.15 -3.45
C TYR A 95 16.62 -7.74 -3.78
N ASP A 96 16.30 -7.51 -5.04
CA ASP A 96 15.95 -6.18 -5.53
C ASP A 96 14.49 -6.15 -5.95
N ILE A 97 13.81 -5.04 -5.64
CA ILE A 97 12.44 -4.77 -6.08
C ILE A 97 12.42 -3.46 -6.84
N ASP A 98 11.99 -3.55 -8.09
CA ASP A 98 11.68 -2.38 -8.91
C ASP A 98 10.25 -1.90 -8.60
N LEU A 99 10.13 -0.88 -7.74
CA LEU A 99 8.82 -0.33 -7.36
C LEU A 99 8.11 0.37 -8.52
N THR A 100 8.81 0.69 -9.61
CA THR A 100 8.16 1.26 -10.81
C THR A 100 7.43 0.19 -11.63
N LYS A 101 7.82 -1.08 -11.48
CA LYS A 101 7.12 -2.23 -12.06
C LYS A 101 6.10 -2.83 -11.10
N CYS A 102 6.36 -2.75 -9.79
CA CYS A 102 5.48 -3.34 -8.79
C CYS A 102 4.07 -2.73 -8.84
N ILE A 103 3.05 -3.59 -8.75
CA ILE A 103 1.64 -3.19 -8.75
C ILE A 103 0.97 -3.28 -7.36
N PHE A 104 1.75 -3.50 -6.29
CA PHE A 104 1.28 -3.53 -4.89
C PHE A 104 0.09 -4.48 -4.65
N CYS A 105 0.21 -5.69 -5.22
CA CYS A 105 -0.84 -6.70 -5.14
C CYS A 105 -0.82 -7.56 -3.86
N GLY A 106 0.30 -7.62 -3.13
CA GLY A 106 0.46 -8.45 -1.93
C GLY A 106 0.73 -9.94 -2.17
N PHE A 107 0.83 -10.43 -3.42
CA PHE A 107 1.13 -11.85 -3.68
C PHE A 107 2.51 -12.29 -3.17
N CYS A 108 3.47 -11.35 -3.12
CA CYS A 108 4.78 -11.60 -2.52
C CYS A 108 4.68 -11.91 -1.02
N GLU A 109 3.80 -11.21 -0.29
CA GLU A 109 3.55 -11.42 1.13
C GLU A 109 2.87 -12.76 1.38
N GLU A 110 1.82 -13.08 0.62
CA GLU A 110 1.03 -14.32 0.79
C GLU A 110 1.81 -15.57 0.38
N SER A 111 2.68 -15.47 -0.62
CA SER A 111 3.50 -16.60 -1.07
C SER A 111 4.71 -16.86 -0.17
N CYS A 112 5.01 -15.98 0.78
CA CYS A 112 6.20 -16.12 1.61
C CYS A 112 5.96 -17.13 2.74
N PRO A 113 6.66 -18.28 2.77
CA PRO A 113 6.41 -19.31 3.78
C PRO A 113 6.89 -18.94 5.20
N VAL A 114 7.61 -17.84 5.34
CA VAL A 114 8.30 -17.42 6.57
C VAL A 114 8.01 -15.96 6.95
N ASP A 115 7.04 -15.33 6.28
CA ASP A 115 6.72 -13.89 6.43
C ASP A 115 7.96 -12.98 6.32
N SER A 116 8.86 -13.28 5.38
CA SER A 116 10.06 -12.48 5.18
C SER A 116 9.80 -11.18 4.45
N ILE A 117 9.04 -11.21 3.36
CA ILE A 117 8.66 -10.02 2.60
C ILE A 117 7.24 -9.64 3.01
N VAL A 118 7.04 -8.38 3.35
CA VAL A 118 5.75 -7.84 3.77
C VAL A 118 5.54 -6.46 3.17
N GLU A 119 4.30 -6.04 3.06
CA GLU A 119 3.94 -4.68 2.66
C GLU A 119 3.56 -3.87 3.90
N THR A 120 4.12 -2.67 4.03
CA THR A 120 3.94 -1.78 5.18
C THR A 120 2.79 -0.79 4.95
N HIS A 121 2.45 0.02 5.96
CA HIS A 121 1.49 1.13 5.82
C HIS A 121 2.09 2.41 5.24
N ILE A 122 3.35 2.36 4.81
CA ILE A 122 4.05 3.50 4.25
C ILE A 122 3.60 3.69 2.81
N LEU A 123 2.89 4.79 2.57
CA LEU A 123 2.52 5.26 1.23
C LEU A 123 3.30 6.52 0.82
N GLU A 124 3.96 7.17 1.77
CA GLU A 124 4.65 8.45 1.60
C GLU A 124 6.13 8.22 1.24
N TYR A 125 6.36 7.69 0.05
CA TYR A 125 7.68 7.63 -0.56
C TYR A 125 7.59 8.17 -1.99
N HIS A 126 8.62 8.90 -2.41
CA HIS A 126 8.71 9.43 -3.77
C HIS A 126 10.15 9.32 -4.24
N GLY A 127 10.32 9.10 -5.54
CA GLY A 127 11.61 9.20 -6.21
C GLY A 127 11.62 10.43 -7.09
N GLU A 128 12.63 11.28 -6.96
CA GLU A 128 12.80 12.43 -7.85
C GLU A 128 13.50 12.03 -9.14
N LYS A 129 14.40 11.03 -9.05
CA LYS A 129 15.20 10.53 -10.17
C LYS A 129 14.82 9.10 -10.49
N ARG A 130 15.06 8.73 -11.76
CA ARG A 130 14.93 7.34 -12.21
C ARG A 130 16.01 6.50 -11.52
N GLY A 131 15.58 5.52 -10.74
CA GLY A 131 16.46 4.66 -9.94
C GLY A 131 16.23 4.79 -8.43
N ASP A 132 15.68 5.92 -7.95
CA ASP A 132 15.39 6.11 -6.52
C ASP A 132 14.35 5.10 -6.00
N LEU A 133 13.49 4.63 -6.89
CA LEU A 133 12.46 3.62 -6.63
C LEU A 133 12.93 2.18 -6.90
N TYR A 134 14.23 1.97 -7.12
CA TYR A 134 14.84 0.65 -7.18
C TYR A 134 15.37 0.28 -5.81
N PHE A 135 14.65 -0.59 -5.10
CA PHE A 135 14.96 -0.94 -3.72
C PHE A 135 15.86 -2.16 -3.68
N THR A 136 17.04 -1.99 -3.10
CA THR A 136 17.98 -3.10 -2.86
C THR A 136 17.66 -3.84 -1.56
N LYS A 137 18.26 -5.01 -1.39
CA LYS A 137 18.11 -5.84 -0.18
C LYS A 137 18.35 -5.06 1.10
N GLU A 138 19.43 -4.27 1.14
CA GLU A 138 19.82 -3.48 2.31
C GLU A 138 18.78 -2.40 2.64
N MET A 139 18.24 -1.74 1.62
CA MET A 139 17.18 -0.75 1.80
C MET A 139 15.91 -1.39 2.35
N LEU A 140 15.52 -2.56 1.83
CA LEU A 140 14.33 -3.29 2.30
C LEU A 140 14.48 -3.80 3.73
N LEU A 141 15.67 -4.27 4.11
CA LEU A 141 15.97 -4.66 5.49
C LEU A 141 15.95 -3.44 6.43
N ALA A 142 16.50 -2.30 6.00
CA ALA A 142 16.47 -1.07 6.80
C ALA A 142 15.03 -0.56 7.04
N VAL A 143 14.13 -0.73 6.06
CA VAL A 143 12.69 -0.44 6.25
C VAL A 143 12.09 -1.43 7.26
N GLY A 144 12.36 -2.73 7.13
CA GLY A 144 11.89 -3.73 8.08
C GLY A 144 12.34 -3.43 9.50
N ASP A 145 13.64 -3.16 9.69
CA ASP A 145 14.22 -2.86 11.00
C ASP A 145 13.62 -1.58 11.63
N ARG A 146 13.25 -0.58 10.81
CA ARG A 146 12.63 0.66 11.28
C ARG A 146 11.17 0.48 11.71
N TYR A 147 10.41 -0.36 11.01
CA TYR A 147 8.96 -0.47 11.15
C TYR A 147 8.48 -1.83 11.70
N GLU A 148 9.39 -2.68 12.19
CA GLU A 148 9.06 -4.05 12.65
C GLU A 148 7.97 -4.06 13.71
N ALA A 149 7.96 -3.11 14.65
CA ALA A 149 6.93 -3.05 15.70
C ALA A 149 5.51 -2.86 15.13
N GLU A 150 5.37 -1.99 14.13
CA GLU A 150 4.10 -1.73 13.46
C GLU A 150 3.71 -2.91 12.57
N ILE A 151 4.66 -3.44 11.80
CA ILE A 151 4.47 -4.62 10.94
C ILE A 151 4.00 -5.82 11.78
N ALA A 152 4.65 -6.09 12.91
CA ALA A 152 4.32 -7.21 13.79
C ALA A 152 2.91 -7.05 14.39
N ALA A 153 2.54 -5.84 14.83
CA ALA A 153 1.20 -5.57 15.35
C ALA A 153 0.12 -5.78 14.28
N ASN A 154 0.34 -5.28 13.06
CA ASN A 154 -0.58 -5.44 11.93
C ASN A 154 -0.72 -6.91 11.52
N LYS A 155 0.39 -7.65 11.45
CA LYS A 155 0.38 -9.09 11.17
C LYS A 155 -0.36 -9.88 12.25
N ALA A 156 -0.17 -9.56 13.53
CA ALA A 156 -0.91 -10.20 14.61
C ALA A 156 -2.42 -9.94 14.52
N ALA A 157 -2.82 -8.73 14.10
CA ALA A 157 -4.23 -8.41 13.88
C ALA A 157 -4.86 -9.14 12.68
N ASP A 158 -4.07 -9.42 11.63
CA ASP A 158 -4.55 -10.08 10.41
C ASP A 158 -4.40 -11.62 10.42
N ALA A 159 -3.56 -12.17 11.30
CA ALA A 159 -3.29 -13.61 11.41
C ALA A 159 -4.55 -14.52 11.51
N PRO A 160 -5.68 -14.12 12.12
CA PRO A 160 -6.88 -14.96 12.14
C PRO A 160 -7.54 -15.19 10.76
N TYR A 161 -7.17 -14.39 9.76
CA TYR A 161 -7.80 -14.37 8.44
C TYR A 161 -6.87 -14.89 7.32
N ARG A 162 -5.66 -15.31 7.65
CA ARG A 162 -4.63 -15.80 6.73
C ARG A 162 -3.98 -17.08 7.26
#